data_AF-A0A845HCA5-F1
#
_entry.id   AF-A0A845HCA5-F1
#
_cell.length_a   1.000
_cell.length_b   1.000
_cell.length_c   1.000
_cell.angle_alpha   90.00
_cell.angle_beta   90.00
_cell.angle_gamma   90.00
#
_symmetry.space_group_name_H-M   'P 1'
#
loop_
_entity.id
_entity.type
_entity.pdbx_description
1 polymer ?
#
loop_
_entity_poly.entity_id
_entity_poly.type
_entity_poly.pdbx_seq_one_letter_code
_entity_poly.pdbx_strand_id
1 'polypeptide(L)'
;MTIKIYFALVIATFCGATLAQGESDLEKKMLNDCQVLAREINKSHGVGISLEAISPLVTWRAACAEKPPTGPGNVTALCQGKRVTPKGEESVFFWQKSQHGKLNTGYFVCSD
;
A
#
# COMPACT_ATOMS: atom_id res chain seq x y z
N MET A 1 -21.38 58.12 29.82
CA MET A 1 -20.53 57.09 30.45
C MET A 1 -21.11 55.73 30.08
N THR A 2 -20.56 55.04 29.08
CA THR A 2 -20.75 53.60 28.82
C THR A 2 -19.79 53.12 27.72
N ILE A 3 -18.63 52.63 28.17
CA ILE A 3 -17.93 51.38 27.80
C ILE A 3 -17.80 51.03 26.29
N LYS A 4 -16.54 51.11 25.82
CA LYS A 4 -15.96 50.44 24.63
C LYS A 4 -16.08 48.91 24.76
N ILE A 5 -16.15 48.16 23.65
CA ILE A 5 -15.38 46.92 23.43
C ILE A 5 -15.31 46.62 21.92
N TYR A 6 -14.09 46.34 21.46
CA TYR A 6 -13.69 45.99 20.11
C TYR A 6 -14.11 44.56 19.77
N PHE A 7 -14.74 44.34 18.60
CA PHE A 7 -14.89 43.01 18.02
C PHE A 7 -13.68 42.70 17.14
N ALA A 8 -12.66 42.07 17.74
CA ALA A 8 -11.64 41.35 17.00
C ALA A 8 -12.11 39.89 16.85
N LEU A 9 -12.68 39.56 15.70
CA LEU A 9 -13.01 38.17 15.35
C LEU A 9 -11.85 37.59 14.53
N VAL A 10 -10.79 37.15 15.21
CA VAL A 10 -9.77 36.30 14.60
C VAL A 10 -10.35 34.89 14.55
N ILE A 11 -10.94 34.52 13.41
CA ILE A 11 -11.37 33.14 13.17
C ILE A 11 -10.10 32.32 12.91
N ALA A 12 -9.77 31.47 13.88
CA ALA A 12 -8.70 30.48 13.79
C ALA A 12 -9.07 29.37 12.79
N THR A 13 -8.75 29.55 11.51
CA THR A 13 -8.70 28.47 10.52
C THR A 13 -7.28 27.95 10.39
N PHE A 14 -6.84 27.12 11.34
CA PHE A 14 -5.55 26.42 11.24
C PHE A 14 -5.60 25.08 11.99
N CYS A 15 -6.43 24.14 11.53
CA CYS A 15 -6.40 22.75 12.02
C CYS A 15 -6.76 21.70 10.94
N GLY A 16 -6.60 22.02 9.66
CA GLY A 16 -6.89 21.08 8.55
C GLY A 16 -5.67 20.50 7.83
N ALA A 17 -4.49 21.12 7.93
CA ALA A 17 -3.34 20.78 7.07
C ALA A 17 -2.50 19.59 7.57
N THR A 18 -2.51 19.30 8.88
CA THR A 18 -1.61 18.28 9.46
C THR A 18 -2.08 16.85 9.21
N LEU A 19 -3.39 16.62 9.04
CA LEU A 19 -3.94 15.28 8.81
C LEU A 19 -3.81 14.84 7.34
N ALA A 20 -4.06 15.74 6.38
CA ALA A 20 -3.97 15.44 4.95
C ALA A 20 -2.54 15.08 4.50
N GLN A 21 -1.51 15.69 5.13
CA GLN A 21 -0.12 15.44 4.77
C GLN A 21 0.33 14.03 5.20
N GLY A 22 -0.07 13.58 6.40
CA GLY A 22 0.29 12.25 6.93
C GLY A 22 -0.30 11.08 6.15
N GLU A 23 -1.53 11.22 5.64
CA GLU A 23 -2.16 10.21 4.78
C GLU A 23 -1.39 10.04 3.47
N SER A 24 -1.04 11.16 2.82
CA SER A 24 -0.28 11.13 1.55
C SER A 24 1.12 10.53 1.68
N ASP A 25 1.78 10.74 2.82
CA ASP A 25 3.11 10.17 3.07
C ASP A 25 3.04 8.67 3.36
N LEU A 26 1.98 8.21 4.05
CA LEU A 26 1.72 6.80 4.28
C LEU A 26 1.45 6.06 2.96
N GLU A 27 0.58 6.60 2.11
CA GLU A 27 0.27 6.00 0.80
C GLU A 27 1.51 5.87 -0.08
N LYS A 28 2.34 6.92 -0.16
CA LYS A 28 3.62 6.88 -0.89
C LYS A 28 4.56 5.83 -0.33
N LYS A 29 4.65 5.72 0.99
CA LYS A 29 5.48 4.69 1.64
C LYS A 29 4.99 3.30 1.30
N MET A 30 3.69 3.04 1.41
CA MET A 30 3.10 1.75 1.08
C MET A 30 3.30 1.37 -0.38
N LEU A 31 3.16 2.34 -1.30
CA LEU A 31 3.45 2.13 -2.72
C LEU A 31 4.92 1.78 -2.96
N ASN A 32 5.85 2.50 -2.31
CA ASN A 32 7.28 2.22 -2.40
C ASN A 32 7.61 0.81 -1.88
N ASP A 33 7.09 0.44 -0.70
CA ASP A 33 7.25 -0.89 -0.11
C ASP A 33 6.76 -1.98 -1.08
N CYS A 34 5.61 -1.77 -1.74
CA CYS A 34 5.09 -2.68 -2.75
C CYS A 34 5.97 -2.75 -4.02
N GLN A 35 6.53 -1.63 -4.49
CA GLN A 35 7.45 -1.63 -5.63
C GLN A 35 8.76 -2.38 -5.32
N VAL A 36 9.30 -2.21 -4.10
CA VAL A 36 10.48 -2.96 -3.64
C VAL A 36 10.18 -4.46 -3.60
N LEU A 37 9.04 -4.83 -3.02
CA LEU A 37 8.60 -6.22 -2.96
C LEU A 37 8.41 -6.83 -4.36
N ALA A 38 7.79 -6.11 -5.29
CA ALA A 38 7.61 -6.56 -6.67
C ALA A 38 8.97 -6.82 -7.35
N ARG A 39 9.97 -5.95 -7.14
CA ARG A 39 11.33 -6.15 -7.65
C ARG A 39 11.98 -7.41 -7.05
N GLU A 40 11.82 -7.63 -5.75
CA GLU A 40 12.36 -8.81 -5.09
C GLU A 40 11.72 -10.10 -5.61
N ILE A 41 10.39 -10.14 -5.73
CA ILE A 41 9.66 -11.29 -6.27
C ILE A 41 10.04 -11.54 -7.73
N ASN A 42 10.16 -10.49 -8.56
CA ASN A 42 10.61 -10.64 -9.93
C ASN A 42 12.02 -11.21 -10.02
N LYS A 43 12.93 -10.78 -9.15
CA LYS A 43 14.31 -11.29 -9.10
C LYS A 43 14.37 -12.75 -8.65
N SER A 44 13.59 -13.12 -7.64
CA SER A 44 13.64 -14.44 -7.01
C SER A 44 12.82 -15.50 -7.74
N HIS A 45 11.72 -15.11 -8.38
CA HIS A 45 10.72 -16.04 -8.95
C HIS A 45 10.39 -15.79 -10.43
N GLY A 46 10.86 -14.70 -11.04
CA GLY A 46 10.62 -14.42 -12.46
C GLY A 46 9.16 -14.16 -12.82
N VAL A 47 8.35 -13.64 -11.89
CA VAL A 47 6.89 -13.50 -12.07
C VAL A 47 6.49 -12.50 -13.15
N GLY A 48 7.28 -11.44 -13.34
CA GLY A 48 7.04 -10.39 -14.33
C GLY A 48 6.05 -9.31 -13.89
N ILE A 49 6.00 -9.01 -12.58
CA ILE A 49 5.13 -7.96 -12.00
C ILE A 49 5.55 -6.58 -12.54
N SER A 50 4.62 -5.84 -13.14
CA SER A 50 4.81 -4.46 -13.57
C SER A 50 4.92 -3.53 -12.37
N LEU A 51 5.85 -2.57 -12.42
CA LEU A 51 6.04 -1.58 -11.35
C LEU A 51 5.12 -0.36 -11.46
N GLU A 52 4.44 -0.20 -12.60
CA GLU A 52 3.59 0.96 -12.91
C GLU A 52 2.15 0.74 -12.43
N ALA A 53 1.68 -0.51 -12.45
CA ALA A 53 0.33 -0.90 -12.08
C ALA A 53 0.33 -1.64 -10.74
N ILE A 54 0.72 -0.95 -9.66
CA ILE A 54 0.74 -1.50 -8.30
C ILE A 54 -0.18 -0.68 -7.40
N SER A 55 -1.00 -1.38 -6.62
CA SER A 55 -1.87 -0.81 -5.60
C SER A 55 -1.57 -1.47 -4.25
N PRO A 56 -1.15 -0.71 -3.24
CA PRO A 56 -1.01 -1.24 -1.89
C PRO A 56 -2.40 -1.51 -1.29
N LEU A 57 -2.48 -2.54 -0.45
CA LEU A 57 -3.73 -2.98 0.17
C LEU A 57 -3.60 -2.95 1.70
N VAL A 58 -4.68 -2.58 2.38
CA VAL A 58 -4.77 -2.67 3.86
C VAL A 58 -5.29 -4.03 4.34
N THR A 59 -5.91 -4.79 3.44
CA THR A 59 -6.46 -6.13 3.74
C THR A 59 -6.39 -7.02 2.51
N TRP A 60 -6.13 -8.31 2.72
CA TRP A 60 -6.07 -9.29 1.62
C TRP A 60 -7.43 -9.51 0.98
N ARG A 61 -8.54 -9.21 1.68
CA ARG A 61 -9.91 -9.33 1.15
C ARG A 61 -10.21 -8.34 0.02
N ALA A 62 -9.39 -7.29 -0.12
CA ALA A 62 -9.47 -6.35 -1.22
C ALA A 62 -8.65 -6.80 -2.44
N ALA A 63 -7.91 -7.91 -2.32
CA ALA A 63 -7.15 -8.46 -3.43
C ALA A 63 -8.03 -9.31 -4.35
N CYS A 64 -7.52 -9.61 -5.54
CA CYS A 64 -8.09 -10.59 -6.47
C CYS A 64 -7.99 -12.06 -6.01
N ALA A 65 -7.45 -12.32 -4.81
CA ALA A 65 -7.24 -13.66 -4.29
C ALA A 65 -8.35 -14.07 -3.31
N GLU A 66 -8.86 -15.30 -3.43
CA GLU A 66 -9.87 -15.86 -2.51
C GLU A 66 -9.31 -16.25 -1.14
N LYS A 67 -7.98 -16.41 -1.04
CA LYS A 67 -7.29 -16.95 0.13
C LYS A 67 -6.29 -15.94 0.69
N PRO A 68 -6.07 -15.96 2.02
CA PRO A 68 -5.11 -15.07 2.67
C PRO A 68 -3.65 -15.42 2.33
N PRO A 69 -2.70 -14.48 2.57
CA PRO A 69 -1.27 -14.73 2.54
C PRO A 69 -0.84 -15.98 3.33
N THR A 70 -0.13 -16.89 2.66
CA THR A 70 0.40 -18.09 3.29
C THR A 70 1.79 -17.86 3.88
N GLY A 71 2.30 -18.85 4.62
CA GLY A 71 3.60 -18.82 5.28
C GLY A 71 3.56 -18.23 6.69
N PRO A 72 4.67 -18.29 7.43
CA PRO A 72 4.73 -17.83 8.81
C PRO A 72 4.92 -16.30 8.93
N GLY A 73 4.71 -15.77 10.13
CA GLY A 73 4.95 -14.36 10.45
C GLY A 73 3.76 -13.42 10.28
N ASN A 74 3.99 -12.15 10.55
CA ASN A 74 3.00 -11.07 10.42
C ASN A 74 3.13 -10.41 9.05
N VAL A 75 1.99 -10.07 8.45
CA VAL A 75 1.95 -9.33 7.18
C VAL A 75 2.54 -7.94 7.38
N THR A 76 3.52 -7.59 6.55
CA THR A 76 4.17 -6.26 6.55
C THR A 76 3.89 -5.48 5.26
N ALA A 77 3.49 -6.16 4.18
CA ALA A 77 3.03 -5.54 2.94
C ALA A 77 2.00 -6.44 2.26
N LEU A 78 0.95 -5.84 1.70
CA LEU A 78 -0.04 -6.46 0.83
C LEU A 78 -0.18 -5.59 -0.39
N CYS A 79 -0.11 -6.20 -1.56
CA CYS A 79 -0.04 -5.48 -2.81
C CYS A 79 -0.82 -6.24 -3.87
N GLN A 80 -1.49 -5.51 -4.74
CA GLN A 80 -2.04 -6.04 -5.97
C GLN A 80 -1.39 -5.32 -7.14
N GLY A 81 -1.19 -6.03 -8.25
CA GLY A 81 -0.77 -5.41 -9.48
C GLY A 81 -1.06 -6.26 -10.70
N LYS A 82 -0.33 -5.97 -11.77
CA LYS A 82 -0.38 -6.74 -13.02
C LYS A 82 0.96 -7.42 -13.27
N ARG A 83 0.93 -8.64 -13.77
CA ARG A 83 2.11 -9.30 -14.33
C ARG A 83 2.00 -9.36 -15.86
N VAL A 84 3.11 -9.13 -16.55
CA VAL A 84 3.18 -9.17 -18.00
C VAL A 84 3.72 -10.53 -18.44
N THR A 85 2.97 -11.21 -19.28
CA THR A 85 3.35 -12.50 -19.86
C THR A 85 3.26 -12.45 -21.39
N PRO A 86 3.86 -13.42 -22.11
CA PRO A 86 3.67 -13.51 -23.55
C PRO A 86 2.20 -13.68 -23.99
N LYS A 87 1.32 -14.10 -23.08
CA LYS A 87 -0.12 -14.29 -23.35
C LYS A 87 -0.96 -13.06 -23.03
N GLY A 88 -0.37 -12.03 -22.43
CA GLY A 88 -1.06 -10.82 -21.97
C GLY A 88 -0.77 -10.47 -20.51
N GLU A 89 -1.59 -9.57 -19.97
CA GLU A 89 -1.51 -9.14 -18.59
C GLU A 89 -2.46 -9.93 -17.69
N GLU A 90 -1.98 -10.35 -16.53
CA GLU A 90 -2.79 -11.05 -15.52
C GLU A 90 -2.72 -10.31 -14.18
N SER A 91 -3.81 -10.35 -13.42
CA SER A 91 -3.84 -9.80 -12.07
C SER A 91 -2.98 -10.66 -11.13
N VAL A 92 -2.21 -10.02 -10.26
CA VAL A 92 -1.37 -10.73 -9.27
C VAL A 92 -1.53 -10.09 -7.90
N PHE A 93 -1.81 -10.92 -6.91
CA PHE A 93 -1.76 -10.56 -5.50
C PHE A 93 -0.41 -11.00 -4.92
N PHE A 94 0.25 -10.15 -4.16
CA PHE A 94 1.55 -10.48 -3.58
C PHE A 94 1.74 -9.82 -2.22
N TRP A 95 2.58 -10.44 -1.39
CA TRP A 95 2.70 -10.09 0.02
C TRP A 95 4.11 -10.32 0.57
N GLN A 96 4.38 -9.64 1.68
CA GLN A 96 5.54 -9.88 2.54
C GLN A 96 5.09 -10.14 3.96
N LYS A 97 5.70 -11.14 4.59
CA LYS A 97 5.53 -11.46 6.00
C LYS A 97 6.88 -11.41 6.72
N SER A 98 6.89 -10.93 7.95
CA SER A 98 8.08 -10.93 8.80
C SER A 98 7.90 -11.87 10.00
N GLN A 99 8.89 -12.72 10.23
CA GLN A 99 8.97 -13.58 11.42
C GLN A 99 10.39 -13.50 11.99
N HIS A 100 10.53 -13.00 13.21
CA HIS A 100 11.83 -12.87 13.90
C HIS A 100 12.91 -12.18 13.04
N GLY A 101 12.53 -11.11 12.33
CA GLY A 101 13.43 -10.36 11.45
C GLY A 101 13.70 -11.01 10.09
N LYS A 102 13.20 -12.23 9.83
CA LYS A 102 13.26 -12.87 8.51
C LYS A 102 12.05 -12.47 7.68
N LEU A 103 12.30 -12.03 6.44
CA LEU A 103 11.28 -11.72 5.46
C LEU A 103 10.92 -12.95 4.64
N ASN A 104 9.63 -13.19 4.47
CA ASN A 104 9.07 -14.23 3.62
C ASN A 104 8.14 -13.54 2.62
N THR A 105 8.40 -13.72 1.34
CA THR A 105 7.59 -13.13 0.28
C THR A 105 6.74 -14.21 -0.39
N GLY A 106 5.62 -13.81 -0.97
CA GLY A 106 4.74 -14.74 -1.67
C GLY A 106 3.86 -14.01 -2.66
N TYR A 107 3.30 -14.76 -3.61
CA TYR A 107 2.40 -14.25 -4.62
C TYR A 107 1.35 -15.28 -5.01
N PHE A 108 0.28 -14.80 -5.62
CA PHE A 108 -0.82 -15.56 -6.18
C PHE A 108 -1.23 -14.89 -7.50
N VAL A 109 -1.16 -15.64 -8.59
CA VAL A 109 -1.68 -15.19 -9.89
C VAL A 109 -3.17 -15.45 -9.89
N CYS A 110 -3.94 -14.39 -10.04
CA CYS A 110 -5.39 -14.47 -10.05
C CYS A 110 -5.84 -15.02 -11.41
N SER A 111 -6.72 -16.00 -11.37
CA SER A 111 -7.42 -16.48 -12.57
C SER A 111 -8.62 -15.56 -12.76
N ASP A 112 -8.62 -14.78 -13.84
CA ASP A 112 -9.81 -14.02 -14.25
C ASP A 112 -10.89 -14.97 -14.81
#